data_AF-X0VGP7-F1
#
_entry.id   AF-X0VGP7-F1
#
_cell.length_a   1.000
_cell.length_b   1.000
_cell.length_c   1.000
_cell.angle_alpha   90.00
_cell.angle_beta   90.00
_cell.angle_gamma   90.00
#
_symmetry.space_group_name_H-M   'P 1'
#
loop_
_entity.id
_entity.type
_entity.pdbx_description
1 polymer ?
#
loop_
_entity_poly.entity_id
_entity_poly.type
_entity_poly.pdbx_seq_one_letter_code
_entity_poly.pdbx_strand_id
1 'polypeptide(L)'
;MSDVPSRLAAFIAVLAIIAAACSSLRQPSPSAPIINSLAVLPLDNLMGDPEQRYFVEGMHEAITSNLSRLSALTVISRTSAIRYRNTKKLIPEIARELNVDA
;
A
#
# COMPACT_ATOMS: atom_id res chain seq x y z
N MET A 1 -6.33 57.67 -27.13
CA MET A 1 -7.30 57.05 -26.19
C MET A 1 -7.70 55.65 -26.69
N SER A 2 -6.78 54.67 -26.68
CA SER A 2 -7.11 53.31 -27.18
C SER A 2 -6.36 52.14 -26.51
N ASP A 3 -5.56 52.37 -25.45
CA ASP A 3 -4.73 51.31 -24.84
C ASP A 3 -5.39 50.55 -23.67
N VAL A 4 -6.60 50.94 -23.27
CA VAL A 4 -7.36 50.33 -22.16
C VAL A 4 -7.67 48.82 -22.37
N PRO A 5 -8.06 48.32 -23.56
CA PRO A 5 -8.44 46.91 -23.70
C PRO A 5 -7.25 45.93 -23.57
N SER A 6 -6.04 46.35 -23.96
CA SER A 6 -4.84 45.50 -23.89
C SER A 6 -4.37 45.27 -22.45
N ARG A 7 -4.56 46.26 -21.57
CA ARG A 7 -4.20 46.18 -20.15
C ARG A 7 -5.13 45.26 -19.38
N LEU A 8 -6.41 45.21 -19.76
CA LEU A 8 -7.39 44.30 -19.17
C LEU A 8 -7.09 42.83 -19.52
N ALA A 9 -6.75 42.56 -20.78
CA ALA A 9 -6.37 41.22 -21.23
C ALA A 9 -5.12 40.70 -20.49
N ALA A 10 -4.12 41.56 -20.29
CA ALA A 10 -2.91 41.22 -19.54
C ALA A 10 -3.21 40.87 -18.07
N PHE A 11 -4.11 41.60 -17.41
CA PHE A 11 -4.53 41.32 -16.03
C PHE A 11 -5.25 39.97 -15.90
N ILE A 12 -6.16 39.67 -16.83
CA ILE A 12 -6.88 38.39 -16.85
C ILE A 12 -5.91 37.22 -17.09
N ALA A 13 -4.95 37.38 -18.00
CA ALA A 13 -3.93 36.37 -18.26
C ALA A 13 -3.06 36.10 -17.02
N VAL A 14 -2.62 37.15 -16.32
CA VAL A 14 -1.84 37.01 -15.08
C VAL A 14 -2.65 36.33 -13.98
N LEU A 15 -3.92 36.72 -13.80
CA LEU A 15 -4.82 36.07 -12.83
C LEU A 15 -5.04 34.58 -13.15
N ALA A 16 -5.20 34.23 -14.43
CA ALA A 16 -5.35 32.84 -14.86
C ALA A 16 -4.09 32.01 -14.60
N ILE A 17 -2.90 32.59 -14.83
CA ILE A 17 -1.61 31.93 -14.54
C ILE A 17 -1.43 31.72 -13.03
N ILE A 18 -1.77 32.71 -12.21
CA ILE A 18 -1.69 32.61 -10.74
C ILE A 18 -2.69 31.57 -10.23
N ALA A 19 -3.92 31.54 -10.76
CA ALA A 19 -4.92 30.55 -10.40
C ALA A 19 -4.50 29.12 -10.77
N ALA A 20 -3.90 28.93 -11.95
CA ALA A 20 -3.35 27.65 -12.40
C ALA A 20 -2.12 27.22 -11.59
N ALA A 21 -1.26 28.15 -11.18
CA ALA A 21 -0.14 27.87 -10.29
C ALA A 21 -0.62 27.45 -8.89
N CYS A 22 -1.65 28.11 -8.36
CA CYS A 22 -2.27 27.77 -7.08
C CYS A 22 -2.99 26.41 -7.11
N SER A 23 -3.59 26.01 -8.24
CA SER A 23 -4.25 24.70 -8.35
C SER A 23 -3.25 23.55 -8.44
N SER A 24 -2.10 23.77 -9.08
CA SER A 24 -1.02 22.77 -9.17
C SER A 24 -0.40 22.43 -7.81
N LEU A 25 -0.39 23.38 -6.87
CA LEU A 25 0.09 23.18 -5.48
C LEU A 25 -0.91 22.45 -4.58
N ARG A 26 -2.16 22.25 -5.04
CA ARG A 26 -3.26 21.69 -4.25
C ARG A 26 -3.58 20.24 -4.60
N GLN A 27 -2.67 19.52 -5.28
CA GLN A 27 -2.89 18.12 -5.59
C GLN A 27 -3.20 17.36 -4.30
N PRO A 28 -4.43 16.80 -4.15
CA PRO A 28 -4.75 15.99 -2.99
C PRO A 28 -3.79 14.80 -3.01
N SER A 29 -2.98 14.67 -1.96
CA SER A 29 -2.19 13.46 -1.77
C SER A 29 -3.18 12.29 -1.74
N PRO A 30 -2.98 11.24 -2.55
CA PRO A 30 -3.87 10.10 -2.50
C PRO A 30 -3.87 9.56 -1.07
N SER A 31 -5.04 9.59 -0.43
CA SER A 31 -5.23 9.01 0.89
C SER A 31 -4.77 7.57 0.85
N ALA A 32 -3.87 7.16 1.75
CA ALA A 32 -3.43 5.77 1.82
C ALA A 32 -4.66 4.86 1.99
N PRO A 33 -4.76 3.74 1.26
CA PRO A 33 -5.87 2.80 1.40
C PRO A 33 -5.90 2.25 2.83
N ILE A 34 -7.11 2.11 3.38
CA ILE A 34 -7.33 1.53 4.69
C ILE A 34 -7.16 0.01 4.57
N ILE A 35 -6.23 -0.56 5.33
CA ILE A 35 -5.96 -2.00 5.36
C ILE A 35 -6.77 -2.60 6.51
N ASN A 36 -7.76 -3.44 6.20
CA ASN A 36 -8.59 -4.13 7.19
C ASN A 36 -8.29 -5.63 7.24
N SER A 37 -7.57 -6.16 6.26
CA SER A 37 -7.22 -7.56 6.15
C SER A 37 -5.79 -7.77 5.66
N LEU A 38 -5.10 -8.75 6.25
CA LEU A 38 -3.68 -9.00 6.01
C LEU A 38 -3.39 -10.51 5.96
N ALA A 39 -2.57 -10.94 5.01
CA ALA A 39 -1.97 -12.27 5.01
C ALA A 39 -0.46 -12.19 5.25
N VAL A 40 0.01 -12.87 6.31
CA VAL A 40 1.45 -13.06 6.51
C VAL A 40 1.89 -14.23 5.64
N LEU A 41 2.84 -14.03 4.73
CA LEU A 41 3.40 -15.12 3.95
C LEU A 41 4.43 -15.93 4.73
N PRO A 42 4.63 -17.22 4.39
CA PRO A 42 5.63 -18.04 5.06
C PRO A 42 7.03 -17.46 4.89
N LEU A 43 7.75 -17.35 6.00
CA LEU A 43 9.11 -16.85 5.99
C LEU A 43 10.05 -17.88 5.36
N ASP A 44 11.01 -17.36 4.58
CA ASP A 44 12.05 -18.17 3.95
C ASP A 44 13.18 -18.47 4.91
N ASN A 45 13.70 -19.70 4.84
CA ASN A 45 14.91 -20.08 5.56
C ASN A 45 16.13 -19.76 4.69
N LEU A 46 16.65 -18.53 4.85
CA LEU A 46 17.77 -18.03 4.05
C LEU A 46 19.09 -18.77 4.32
N MET A 47 19.23 -19.38 5.50
CA MET A 47 20.47 -20.06 5.92
C MET A 47 20.55 -21.49 5.38
N GLY A 48 19.42 -22.07 4.92
CA GLY A 48 19.37 -23.42 4.36
C GLY A 48 19.50 -24.56 5.40
N ASP A 49 19.77 -24.24 6.66
CA ASP A 49 19.88 -25.22 7.76
C ASP A 49 18.50 -25.78 8.12
N PRO A 50 18.26 -27.10 8.00
CA PRO A 50 16.99 -27.73 8.37
C PRO A 50 16.59 -27.49 9.83
N GLU A 51 17.56 -27.38 10.74
CA GLU A 51 17.30 -27.18 12.17
C GLU A 51 16.66 -25.80 12.45
N GLN A 52 16.97 -24.81 11.60
CA GLN A 52 16.40 -23.47 11.71
C GLN A 52 14.98 -23.36 11.15
N ARG A 53 14.48 -24.39 10.46
CA ARG A 53 13.12 -24.37 9.90
C ARG A 53 12.06 -24.21 10.99
N TYR A 54 12.23 -24.89 12.12
CA TYR A 54 11.31 -24.77 13.25
C TYR A 54 11.30 -23.35 13.83
N PHE A 55 12.48 -22.73 13.92
CA PHE A 55 12.61 -21.36 14.40
C PHE A 55 11.90 -20.36 13.47
N VAL A 56 12.15 -20.44 12.16
CA VAL A 56 11.50 -19.58 11.15
C VAL A 56 9.98 -19.76 11.16
N GLU A 57 9.52 -21.00 11.33
CA GLU A 57 8.08 -21.30 11.44
C GLU A 57 7.47 -20.76 12.74
N GLY A 58 8.17 -20.87 13.86
CA GLY A 58 7.75 -20.30 15.14
C GLY A 58 7.66 -18.76 15.09
N MET A 59 8.60 -18.10 14.40
CA MET A 59 8.53 -16.66 14.18
C MET A 59 7.31 -16.27 13.33
N HIS A 60 7.04 -17.02 12.25
CA HIS A 60 5.88 -16.80 11.40
C HIS A 60 4.56 -16.93 12.19
N GLU A 61 4.45 -17.96 13.04
CA GLU A 61 3.30 -18.14 13.93
C GLU A 61 3.18 -17.00 14.94
N ALA A 62 4.29 -16.59 15.57
CA ALA A 62 4.28 -15.51 16.55
C ALA A 62 3.85 -14.17 15.92
N ILE A 63 4.32 -13.85 14.71
CA ILE A 63 3.91 -12.65 13.97
C ILE A 63 2.42 -12.71 13.64
N THR A 64 1.95 -13.81 13.05
CA THR A 64 0.54 -14.01 12.69
C THR A 64 -0.34 -13.88 13.93
N SER A 65 0.00 -14.57 15.02
CA SER A 65 -0.75 -14.53 16.29
C SER A 65 -0.81 -13.13 16.90
N ASN A 66 0.31 -12.41 16.91
CA ASN A 66 0.35 -11.05 17.46
C ASN A 66 -0.50 -10.07 16.63
N LEU A 67 -0.46 -10.17 15.30
CA LEU A 67 -1.26 -9.33 14.42
C LEU A 67 -2.76 -9.66 14.53
N SER A 68 -3.13 -10.93 14.70
CA SER A 68 -4.52 -11.37 14.90
C SER A 68 -5.19 -10.80 16.15
N ARG A 69 -4.42 -10.27 17.11
CA ARG A 69 -4.96 -9.63 18.33
C ARG A 69 -5.47 -8.22 18.08
N LEU A 70 -5.12 -7.61 16.93
CA LEU A 70 -5.56 -6.27 16.58
C LEU A 70 -7.00 -6.33 16.09
N SER A 71 -7.94 -5.79 16.87
CA SER A 71 -9.38 -5.85 16.55
C SER A 71 -9.78 -5.15 15.25
N ALA A 72 -8.94 -4.23 14.77
CA ALA A 72 -9.14 -3.51 13.51
C ALA A 72 -8.61 -4.27 12.28
N LEU A 73 -7.95 -5.42 12.46
CA LEU A 73 -7.28 -6.15 11.40
C LEU A 73 -7.69 -7.63 11.39
N THR A 74 -8.18 -8.10 10.25
CA THR A 74 -8.44 -9.51 10.01
C THR A 74 -7.18 -10.17 9.45
N VAL A 75 -6.57 -11.07 10.21
CA VAL A 75 -5.38 -11.80 9.75
C VAL A 75 -5.79 -13.19 9.26
N ILE A 76 -5.34 -13.54 8.05
CA ILE A 76 -5.63 -14.85 7.45
C ILE A 76 -4.88 -15.97 8.17
N SER A 77 -5.52 -17.12 8.30
CA SER A 77 -4.93 -18.29 8.97
C SER A 77 -3.60 -18.71 8.34
N ARG A 78 -2.66 -19.13 9.18
CA ARG A 78 -1.37 -19.69 8.77
C ARG A 78 -1.54 -20.84 7.77
N THR A 79 -2.50 -21.73 7.99
CA THR A 79 -2.75 -22.89 7.13
C THR A 79 -3.17 -22.50 5.72
N SER A 80 -3.85 -21.37 5.55
CA SER A 80 -4.18 -20.83 4.22
C SER A 80 -2.97 -20.21 3.56
N ALA A 81 -2.10 -19.53 4.31
CA ALA A 81 -0.91 -18.87 3.78
C ALA A 81 0.23 -19.85 3.45
N ILE A 82 0.33 -20.99 4.15
CA ILE A 82 1.46 -21.92 4.01
C ILE A 82 1.61 -22.53 2.60
N ARG A 83 0.50 -22.61 1.85
CA ARG A 83 0.49 -23.07 0.44
C ARG A 83 1.29 -22.16 -0.51
N TYR A 84 1.54 -20.92 -0.10
CA TYR A 84 2.29 -19.94 -0.88
C TYR A 84 3.79 -19.95 -0.57
N ARG A 85 4.27 -20.87 0.27
CA ARG A 85 5.70 -21.07 0.49
C ARG A 85 6.41 -21.34 -0.83
N ASN A 86 7.51 -20.61 -1.10
CA ASN A 86 8.29 -20.71 -2.33
C ASN A 86 7.45 -20.57 -3.63
N THR A 87 6.30 -19.88 -3.57
CA THR A 87 5.48 -19.65 -4.75
C THR A 87 6.17 -18.69 -5.72
N LYS A 88 5.85 -18.84 -7.01
CA LYS A 88 6.25 -17.89 -8.06
C LYS A 88 5.15 -16.88 -8.39
N LYS A 89 4.00 -16.98 -7.70
CA LYS A 89 2.88 -16.05 -7.89
C LYS A 89 3.28 -14.65 -7.44
N LEU A 90 2.72 -13.66 -8.11
CA LEU A 90 2.91 -12.26 -7.74
C LEU A 90 2.08 -11.95 -6.49
N ILE A 91 2.59 -11.06 -5.62
CA ILE A 91 1.89 -10.64 -4.39
C ILE A 91 0.44 -10.20 -4.64
N PRO A 92 0.10 -9.39 -5.67
CA PRO A 92 -1.28 -9.00 -5.93
C PRO A 92 -2.20 -10.18 -6.30
N GLU A 93 -1.65 -11.23 -6.92
CA GLU A 93 -2.40 -12.45 -7.22
C GLU A 93 -2.73 -13.23 -5.95
N ILE A 94 -1.76 -13.34 -5.04
CA ILE A 94 -1.92 -14.00 -3.74
C ILE A 94 -2.93 -13.25 -2.88
N ALA A 95 -2.82 -11.92 -2.82
CA ALA A 95 -3.76 -11.07 -2.08
C ALA A 95 -5.20 -11.26 -2.57
N ARG A 96 -5.38 -11.32 -3.90
CA ARG A 96 -6.69 -11.59 -4.51
C ARG A 96 -7.22 -13.00 -4.20
N GLU A 97 -6.36 -14.02 -4.24
CA GLU A 97 -6.78 -15.39 -3.91
C GLU A 97 -7.14 -15.58 -2.43
N LEU A 98 -6.44 -14.86 -1.54
CA LEU A 98 -6.70 -14.86 -0.11
C LEU A 98 -7.79 -13.86 0.30
N ASN A 99 -8.25 -13.03 -0.63
CA ASN A 99 -9.19 -11.94 -0.39
C ASN A 99 -8.75 -11.00 0.75
N VAL A 100 -7.51 -10.49 0.64
CA VAL A 100 -6.91 -9.55 1.59
C VAL A 100 -6.45 -8.24 0.94
N ASP A 101 -6.35 -7.19 1.76
CA ASP A 101 -5.87 -5.87 1.35
C ASP A 101 -4.33 -5.80 1.26
N ALA A 102 -3.63 -6.60 2.07
CA ALA A 102 -2.17 -6.62 2.19
C ALA A 102 -1.59 -8.02 2.41
#